data_AF-A0A7J0A7Y6-F1
#
_entry.id   AF-A0A7J0A7Y6-F1
#
_cell.length_a   1.000
_cell.length_b   1.000
_cell.length_c   1.000
_cell.angle_alpha   90.00
_cell.angle_beta   90.00
_cell.angle_gamma   90.00
#
_symmetry.space_group_name_H-M   'P 1'
#
loop_
_entity.id
_entity.type
_entity.pdbx_description
1 polymer ?
#
loop_
_entity_poly.entity_id
_entity_poly.type
_entity_poly.pdbx_seq_one_letter_code
_entity_poly.pdbx_strand_id
1 'polypeptide(L)'
;MKTAREIHNGNKNRLNLPLHKWLGWSVRLFLSGFCWNMYGGRLLAWFIGLWLAKELMTGVFRFVWGCLIAMLSFAIIVGIIIWLLIS
;
A
#
# COMPACT_ATOMS: atom_id res chain seq x y z
N MET A 1 31.73 -47.64 34.34
CA MET A 1 32.04 -46.19 34.27
C MET A 1 31.80 -45.75 32.83
N LYS A 2 30.67 -45.09 32.52
CA LYS A 2 30.36 -44.71 31.14
C LYS A 2 31.17 -43.47 30.74
N THR A 3 31.96 -43.61 29.69
CA THR A 3 32.94 -42.63 29.23
C THR A 3 32.27 -41.31 28.86
N ALA A 4 32.81 -40.19 29.36
CA ALA A 4 32.29 -38.84 29.16
C ALA A 4 32.01 -38.45 27.69
N ARG A 5 32.63 -39.16 26.73
CA ARG A 5 32.37 -39.02 25.29
C ARG A 5 30.96 -39.44 24.86
N GLU A 6 30.36 -40.49 25.44
CA GLU A 6 29.00 -40.91 25.09
C GLU A 6 27.95 -39.89 25.57
N ILE A 7 28.14 -39.34 26.77
CA ILE A 7 27.21 -38.36 27.35
C ILE A 7 27.24 -37.05 26.56
N HIS A 8 28.43 -36.60 26.14
CA HIS A 8 28.57 -35.39 25.33
C HIS A 8 27.98 -35.56 23.91
N ASN A 9 28.16 -36.73 23.28
CA ASN A 9 27.61 -36.98 21.94
C ASN A 9 26.09 -37.21 21.95
N GLY A 10 25.58 -37.90 22.98
CA GLY A 10 24.15 -38.07 23.21
C GLY A 10 23.42 -36.74 23.49
N ASN A 11 24.06 -35.82 24.24
CA ASN A 11 23.53 -34.48 24.47
C ASN A 11 23.45 -33.65 23.18
N LYS A 12 24.50 -33.67 22.34
CA LYS A 12 24.50 -32.99 21.04
C LYS A 12 23.42 -33.52 20.10
N ASN A 13 23.22 -34.84 20.05
CA ASN A 13 22.20 -35.44 19.20
C ASN A 13 20.76 -35.13 19.69
N ARG A 14 20.54 -35.13 21.01
CA ARG A 14 19.26 -34.71 21.61
C ARG A 14 19.01 -33.21 21.53
N LEU A 15 20.03 -32.37 21.42
CA LEU A 15 19.87 -30.93 21.15
C LEU A 15 19.60 -30.65 19.67
N ASN A 16 20.22 -31.40 18.74
CA ASN A 16 19.97 -31.23 17.31
C ASN A 16 18.56 -31.67 16.86
N LEU A 17 17.98 -32.70 17.49
CA LEU A 17 16.63 -33.17 17.17
C LEU A 17 15.52 -32.10 17.34
N PRO A 18 15.41 -31.40 18.49
CA PRO A 18 14.44 -30.33 18.68
C PRO A 18 14.82 -29.08 17.90
N LEU A 19 16.11 -28.72 17.83
CA LEU A 19 16.55 -27.51 17.13
C LEU A 19 16.19 -27.54 15.64
N HIS A 20 16.35 -28.70 14.98
CA HIS A 20 15.97 -28.88 13.58
C HIS A 20 14.46 -28.72 13.36
N LYS A 21 13.64 -29.20 14.30
CA LYS A 21 12.18 -29.08 14.24
C LYS A 21 11.73 -27.63 14.45
N TRP A 22 12.37 -26.91 15.37
CA TRP A 22 12.16 -25.48 15.61
C TRP A 22 12.60 -24.61 14.44
N LEU A 23 13.76 -24.89 13.84
CA LEU A 23 14.23 -24.23 12.62
C LEU A 23 13.24 -24.42 11.46
N GLY A 24 12.75 -25.65 11.26
CA GLY A 24 11.76 -25.93 10.22
C GLY A 24 10.41 -25.23 10.42
N TRP A 25 10.00 -24.99 11.67
CA TRP A 25 8.79 -24.21 12.01
C TRP A 25 9.01 -22.71 11.81
N SER A 26 10.14 -22.18 12.28
CA SER A 26 10.50 -20.78 12.08
C SER A 26 10.59 -20.41 10.60
N VAL A 27 11.18 -21.27 9.77
CA VAL A 27 11.25 -21.05 8.31
C VAL A 27 9.86 -21.00 7.69
N ARG A 28 8.93 -21.88 8.10
CA ARG A 28 7.54 -21.85 7.59
C ARG A 28 6.80 -20.59 8.03
N LEU A 29 6.98 -20.15 9.27
CA LEU A 29 6.38 -18.91 9.77
C LEU A 29 6.93 -17.69 9.04
N PHE A 30 8.24 -17.67 8.77
CA PHE A 30 8.88 -16.58 8.03
C PHE A 30 8.41 -16.54 6.57
N LEU A 31 8.30 -17.70 5.91
CA LEU A 31 7.80 -17.79 4.54
C LEU A 31 6.32 -17.42 4.43
N SER A 32 5.51 -17.82 5.41
CA SER A 32 4.09 -17.46 5.51
C SER A 32 3.91 -15.96 5.75
N GLY A 33 4.67 -15.40 6.70
CA GLY A 33 4.68 -13.96 6.97
C GLY A 33 5.20 -13.15 5.79
N PHE A 34 6.19 -13.66 5.05
CA PHE A 34 6.71 -13.03 3.84
C PHE A 34 5.70 -13.08 2.68
N CYS A 35 5.03 -14.22 2.45
CA CYS A 35 3.94 -14.32 1.48
C CYS A 35 2.77 -13.39 1.85
N TRP A 36 2.42 -13.31 3.13
CA TRP A 36 1.39 -12.40 3.62
C TRP A 36 1.79 -10.93 3.44
N ASN A 37 3.06 -10.60 3.68
CA ASN A 37 3.58 -9.25 3.48
C ASN A 37 3.68 -8.87 2.00
N MET A 38 4.00 -9.81 1.10
CA MET A 38 3.94 -9.56 -0.34
C MET A 38 2.50 -9.34 -0.83
N TYR A 39 1.54 -10.10 -0.31
CA TYR A 39 0.12 -9.88 -0.61
C TYR A 39 -0.40 -8.56 0.00
N GLY A 40 0.00 -8.24 1.23
CA GLY A 40 -0.32 -7.00 1.94
C GLY A 40 0.32 -5.77 1.30
N GLY A 41 1.55 -5.89 0.80
CA GLY A 41 2.24 -4.84 0.05
C GLY A 41 1.55 -4.52 -1.27
N ARG A 42 1.00 -5.53 -1.93
CA ARG A 42 0.19 -5.36 -3.14
C ARG A 42 -1.16 -4.68 -2.85
N LEU A 43 -1.77 -4.98 -1.70
CA LEU A 43 -2.97 -4.27 -1.22
C LEU A 43 -2.69 -2.82 -0.85
N LEU A 44 -1.58 -2.55 -0.15
CA LEU A 44 -1.15 -1.18 0.20
C LEU A 44 -0.81 -0.36 -1.04
N ALA A 45 -0.08 -0.94 -2.01
CA ALA A 45 0.20 -0.30 -3.29
C ALA A 45 -1.09 0.00 -4.08
N TRP A 46 -2.06 -0.92 -4.04
CA TRP A 46 -3.37 -0.70 -4.64
C TRP A 46 -4.15 0.42 -3.93
N PHE A 47 -4.09 0.48 -2.60
CA PHE A 47 -4.74 1.53 -1.80
C PHE A 47 -4.13 2.92 -2.06
N ILE A 48 -2.80 2.99 -2.19
CA ILE A 48 -2.08 4.22 -2.55
C ILE A 48 -2.44 4.65 -3.97
N GLY A 49 -2.51 3.70 -4.92
CA GLY A 49 -2.95 3.98 -6.29
C GLY A 49 -4.38 4.51 -6.36
N LEU A 50 -5.31 3.91 -5.62
CA LEU A 50 -6.70 4.37 -5.48
C LEU A 50 -6.80 5.75 -4.84
N TRP A 51 -6.00 6.00 -3.80
CA TRP A 51 -5.93 7.30 -3.14
C TRP A 51 -5.45 8.39 -4.11
N LEU A 52 -4.36 8.11 -4.83
CA LEU A 52 -3.81 9.03 -5.82
C LEU A 52 -4.81 9.31 -6.96
N ALA A 53 -5.49 8.26 -7.45
CA ALA A 53 -6.52 8.40 -8.49
C ALA A 53 -7.70 9.26 -8.01
N LYS A 54 -8.13 9.09 -6.76
CA LYS A 54 -9.18 9.92 -6.15
C LYS A 54 -8.77 11.39 -6.07
N GLU A 55 -7.53 11.66 -5.65
CA GLU A 55 -7.03 13.03 -5.53
C GLU A 55 -6.95 13.71 -6.90
N LEU A 56 -6.45 12.98 -7.92
CA LEU A 56 -6.41 13.46 -9.31
C LEU A 56 -7.81 13.73 -9.86
N MET A 57 -8.75 12.79 -9.70
CA MET A 57 -10.13 12.99 -10.14
C MET A 57 -10.78 14.21 -9.48
N THR A 58 -10.53 14.41 -8.18
CA THR A 58 -11.04 15.58 -7.44
C THR A 58 -10.42 16.88 -7.97
N GLY A 59 -9.12 16.88 -8.27
CA GLY A 59 -8.44 18.02 -8.89
C GLY A 59 -9.00 18.38 -10.26
N VAL A 60 -9.18 17.38 -11.13
CA VAL A 60 -9.78 17.57 -12.46
C VAL A 60 -11.20 18.10 -12.36
N PHE A 61 -12.03 17.54 -11.47
CA PHE A 61 -13.40 18.00 -11.29
C PHE A 61 -13.47 19.46 -10.85
N ARG A 62 -12.61 19.87 -9.89
CA ARG A 62 -12.52 21.27 -9.44
C ARG A 62 -12.05 22.19 -10.56
N PHE A 63 -11.10 21.74 -11.39
CA PHE A 63 -10.63 22.50 -12.53
C PHE A 63 -11.74 22.73 -13.55
N VAL A 64 -12.46 21.68 -13.95
CA VAL A 64 -13.58 21.78 -14.89
C VAL A 64 -14.67 22.69 -14.34
N TRP A 65 -15.02 22.55 -13.06
CA TRP A 65 -16.00 23.42 -12.41
C TRP A 65 -15.56 24.89 -12.40
N GLY A 66 -14.28 25.15 -12.11
CA GLY A 66 -13.69 26.49 -12.19
C GLY A 66 -13.75 27.08 -13.61
N CYS A 67 -13.41 26.28 -14.63
CA CYS A 67 -13.51 26.68 -16.03
C CYS A 67 -14.96 27.00 -16.43
N LEU A 68 -15.93 26.20 -15.99
CA LEU A 68 -17.34 26.44 -16.27
C LEU A 68 -17.81 27.78 -15.68
N ILE A 69 -17.44 28.06 -14.42
CA ILE A 69 -17.75 29.34 -13.76
C ILE A 69 -17.11 30.51 -14.51
N ALA A 70 -15.86 30.36 -14.95
CA ALA A 70 -15.16 31.41 -15.70
C ALA A 70 -15.86 31.72 -17.04
N MET A 71 -16.27 30.69 -17.79
CA MET A 71 -17.02 30.85 -19.04
C MET A 71 -18.36 31.53 -18.81
N LEU A 72 -19.08 31.13 -17.76
CA LEU A 72 -20.36 31.76 -17.40
C LEU A 72 -20.17 33.23 -17.01
N SER A 73 -19.15 33.53 -16.20
CA SER A 73 -18.84 34.90 -15.80
C SER A 73 -18.52 35.78 -17.02
N PHE A 74 -17.70 35.26 -17.95
CA PHE A 74 -17.39 35.97 -19.19
C PHE A 74 -18.64 36.23 -20.04
N ALA A 75 -19.50 35.22 -20.20
CA ALA A 75 -20.75 35.37 -20.94
C ALA A 75 -21.66 36.43 -20.32
N ILE A 76 -21.76 36.49 -18.98
CA ILE A 76 -22.53 37.53 -18.28
C ILE A 76 -21.94 38.91 -18.54
N ILE A 77 -20.62 39.09 -18.43
CA ILE A 77 -19.96 40.38 -18.69
C ILE A 77 -20.23 40.84 -20.12
N VAL A 78 -20.05 39.96 -21.11
CA VAL A 78 -20.33 40.29 -22.51
C VAL A 78 -21.80 40.65 -22.71
N GLY A 79 -22.73 39.90 -22.09
CA GLY A 79 -24.15 40.20 -22.12
C GLY A 79 -24.48 41.58 -21.57
N ILE A 80 -23.86 41.97 -20.44
CA ILE A 80 -24.03 43.31 -19.85
C ILE A 80 -23.48 44.40 -20.79
N ILE A 81 -22.33 44.19 -21.41
CA ILE A 81 -21.75 45.16 -22.36
C ILE A 81 -22.66 45.36 -23.56
N ILE A 82 -23.19 44.27 -24.14
CA ILE A 82 -24.12 44.35 -25.27
C ILE A 82 -25.40 45.08 -24.85
N TRP A 83 -25.93 44.78 -23.67
CA TRP A 83 -27.11 45.45 -23.13
C TRP A 83 -26.89 46.96 -22.89
N LEU A 84 -25.72 47.36 -22.41
CA LEU A 84 -25.36 48.77 -22.25
C LEU A 84 -25.15 49.49 -23.59
N LEU A 85 -24.69 48.79 -24.62
CA LEU A 85 -24.47 49.38 -25.94
C LEU A 85 -25.78 49.61 -26.71
N ILE A 86 -26.78 48.75 -26.49
CA ILE A 86 -28.09 48.85 -27.13
C ILE A 86 -29.04 49.82 -26.41
N SER A 87 -28.83 50.04 -25.10
CA SER A 87 -29.63 50.95 -24.27
C SER A 87 -29.18 52.41 -24.39
#